data_AF-X0ZP45-F1
#
_entry.id   AF-X0ZP45-F1
#
_cell.length_a   1.000
_cell.length_b   1.000
_cell.length_c   1.000
_cell.angle_alpha   90.00
_cell.angle_beta   90.00
_cell.angle_gamma   90.00
#
_symmetry.space_group_name_H-M   'P 1'
#
loop_
_entity.id
_entity.type
_entity.pdbx_description
1 polymer ?
#
loop_
_entity_poly.entity_id
_entity_poly.type
_entity_poly.pdbx_seq_one_letter_code
_entity_poly.pdbx_strand_id
1 'polypeptide(L)'
;MKFTGHFTGIKLDLEKYRQRLRDHMVVELHNIAKIWLSAVTGRVPVWSGMSQGSLLKLSEMVGGRIVISPLVSSRVPKGRALGTAKPTYGPNDFIIEISTAVPHYVLQEYENVGISKSAPWLSFAAGASAYHQAVRTTRLP
;
A
#
# COMPACT_ATOMS: atom_id res chain seq x y z
N MET A 1 42.98 -47.56 -17.83
CA MET A 1 42.63 -46.21 -18.29
C MET A 1 42.22 -45.36 -17.09
N LYS A 2 42.79 -44.17 -16.90
CA LYS A 2 42.38 -43.21 -15.86
C LYS A 2 41.55 -42.11 -16.52
N PHE A 3 40.29 -41.97 -16.10
CA PHE A 3 39.43 -40.86 -16.48
C PHE A 3 39.61 -39.74 -15.45
N THR A 4 40.06 -38.57 -15.90
CA THR A 4 40.07 -37.34 -15.09
C THR A 4 39.00 -36.41 -15.63
N GLY A 5 37.88 -36.31 -14.91
CA GLY A 5 36.81 -35.36 -15.19
C GLY A 5 36.86 -34.21 -14.19
N HIS A 6 36.72 -32.97 -14.68
CA HIS A 6 36.51 -31.80 -13.82
C HIS A 6 35.01 -31.65 -13.59
N PHE A 7 34.56 -31.88 -12.35
CA PHE A 7 33.19 -31.61 -11.96
C PHE A 7 33.05 -30.15 -11.54
N THR A 8 32.45 -29.34 -12.41
CA THR A 8 32.07 -27.97 -12.07
C THR A 8 30.63 -27.98 -11.58
N GLY A 9 30.45 -28.09 -10.27
CA GLY A 9 29.11 -27.97 -9.67
C GLY A 9 28.51 -26.57 -9.89
N ILE A 10 27.19 -26.50 -9.97
CA ILE A 10 26.46 -25.22 -10.03
C ILE A 10 26.71 -24.49 -8.70
N LYS A 11 27.36 -23.33 -8.75
CA LYS A 11 27.49 -22.45 -7.58
C LYS A 11 26.32 -21.47 -7.57
N LEU A 12 25.40 -21.66 -6.63
CA LEU A 12 24.33 -20.71 -6.39
C LEU A 12 24.89 -19.52 -5.58
N ASP A 13 24.87 -18.34 -6.18
CA ASP A 13 25.21 -17.09 -5.49
C ASP A 13 24.02 -16.65 -4.64
N LEU A 14 24.03 -17.06 -3.38
CA LEU A 14 22.96 -16.77 -2.42
C LEU A 14 22.83 -15.28 -2.12
N GLU A 15 23.93 -14.53 -2.12
CA GLU A 15 23.90 -13.09 -1.85
C GLU A 15 23.26 -12.33 -3.01
N LYS A 16 23.63 -12.68 -4.25
CA LYS A 16 23.00 -12.10 -5.44
C LYS A 16 21.53 -12.49 -5.55
N TYR A 17 21.17 -13.71 -5.17
CA TYR A 17 19.76 -14.13 -5.12
C TYR A 17 18.98 -13.34 -4.07
N ARG A 18 19.53 -13.17 -2.86
CA ARG A 18 18.92 -12.37 -1.79
C ARG A 18 18.69 -10.93 -2.23
N GLN A 19 19.68 -10.29 -2.86
CA GLN A 19 19.54 -8.92 -3.34
C GLN A 19 18.40 -8.81 -4.38
N ARG A 20 18.37 -9.73 -5.36
CA ARG A 20 17.28 -9.77 -6.36
C ARG A 20 15.91 -9.97 -5.74
N LEU A 21 15.82 -10.87 -4.76
CA LEU A 21 14.58 -11.11 -4.04
C LEU A 21 14.12 -9.85 -3.31
N ARG A 22 15.03 -9.12 -2.64
CA ARG A 22 14.69 -7.85 -1.97
C ARG A 22 14.17 -6.81 -2.95
N ASP A 23 14.88 -6.59 -4.06
CA ASP A 23 14.48 -5.62 -5.07
C ASP A 23 13.10 -5.96 -5.65
N HIS A 24 12.86 -7.26 -5.92
CA HIS A 24 11.57 -7.78 -6.37
C HIS A 24 10.46 -7.55 -5.35
N MET A 25 10.70 -7.85 -4.07
CA MET A 25 9.71 -7.65 -3.00
C MET A 25 9.32 -6.17 -2.83
N VAL A 26 10.26 -5.23 -2.97
CA VAL A 26 9.95 -3.80 -2.93
C VAL A 26 9.03 -3.40 -4.09
N VAL A 27 9.34 -3.84 -5.31
CA VAL A 27 8.54 -3.56 -6.50
C VAL A 27 7.13 -4.14 -6.38
N GLU A 28 7.02 -5.41 -5.95
CA GLU A 28 5.73 -6.06 -5.73
C GLU A 28 4.92 -5.36 -4.65
N LEU A 29 5.55 -4.96 -3.54
CA LEU A 29 4.87 -4.22 -2.48
C LEU A 29 4.33 -2.88 -2.98
N HIS A 30 5.08 -2.16 -3.83
CA HIS A 30 4.63 -0.91 -4.43
C HIS A 30 3.45 -1.14 -5.38
N ASN A 31 3.48 -2.22 -6.18
CA ASN A 31 2.38 -2.58 -7.07
C ASN A 31 1.12 -2.94 -6.29
N ILE A 32 1.24 -3.75 -5.25
CA ILE A 32 0.13 -4.10 -4.35
C ILE A 32 -0.42 -2.84 -3.68
N ALA A 33 0.45 -1.94 -3.22
CA ALA A 33 0.04 -0.69 -2.60
C ALA A 33 -0.71 0.24 -3.57
N LYS A 34 -0.37 0.26 -4.86
CA LYS A 34 -1.16 0.95 -5.90
C LYS A 34 -2.55 0.36 -6.04
N ILE A 35 -2.67 -0.97 -6.07
CA ILE A 35 -3.95 -1.68 -6.19
C ILE A 35 -4.83 -1.38 -4.97
N TRP A 36 -4.24 -1.47 -3.77
CA TRP A 36 -4.91 -1.08 -2.52
C TRP A 36 -5.38 0.37 -2.58
N LEU A 37 -4.52 1.29 -3.00
CA LEU A 37 -4.85 2.71 -3.10
C LEU A 37 -6.00 2.97 -4.07
N SER A 38 -6.02 2.28 -5.21
CA SER A 38 -7.12 2.39 -6.19
C SER A 38 -8.46 1.91 -5.61
N ALA A 39 -8.45 0.85 -4.79
CA ALA A 39 -9.67 0.37 -4.13
C ALA A 39 -10.18 1.36 -3.06
N VAL A 40 -9.30 2.09 -2.41
CA VAL A 40 -9.63 2.96 -1.26
C VAL A 40 -10.05 4.37 -1.70
N THR A 41 -9.40 4.92 -2.73
CA THR A 41 -9.57 6.33 -3.15
C THR A 41 -10.95 6.70 -3.69
N GLY A 42 -11.71 5.74 -4.23
CA GLY A 42 -13.12 5.96 -4.63
C GLY A 42 -14.11 5.94 -3.47
N ARG A 43 -13.65 5.60 -2.27
CA ARG A 43 -14.46 5.40 -1.06
C ARG A 43 -14.22 6.49 -0.02
N VAL A 44 -12.96 6.93 0.11
CA VAL A 44 -12.58 7.97 1.05
C VAL A 44 -12.78 9.34 0.42
N PRO A 45 -13.58 10.24 1.04
CA PRO A 45 -13.75 11.59 0.54
C PRO A 45 -12.42 12.33 0.50
N VAL A 46 -12.14 12.96 -0.65
CA VAL A 46 -10.82 13.56 -0.90
C VAL A 46 -10.49 14.74 0.02
N TRP A 47 -11.52 15.37 0.57
CA TRP A 47 -11.38 16.46 1.54
C TRP A 47 -11.06 15.97 2.96
N SER A 48 -11.07 14.67 3.22
CA SER A 48 -10.78 14.11 4.55
C SER A 48 -9.29 14.22 4.92
N GLY A 49 -9.03 14.29 6.22
CA GLY A 49 -7.66 14.22 6.74
C GLY A 49 -6.94 12.90 6.40
N MET A 50 -7.69 11.81 6.13
CA MET A 50 -7.14 10.51 5.72
C MET A 50 -6.56 10.60 4.30
N SER A 51 -7.31 11.20 3.39
CA SER A 51 -6.84 11.43 2.01
C SER A 51 -5.58 12.28 1.98
N GLN A 52 -5.54 13.35 2.78
CA GLN A 52 -4.39 14.26 2.80
C GLN A 52 -3.19 13.72 3.58
N GLY A 53 -3.44 13.04 4.70
CA GLY A 53 -2.40 12.58 5.60
C GLY A 53 -1.75 11.29 5.15
N SER A 54 -2.55 10.29 4.73
CA SER A 54 -2.06 8.93 4.49
C SER A 54 -2.13 8.55 3.03
N LEU A 55 -3.27 8.79 2.35
CA LEU A 55 -3.44 8.34 0.96
C LEU A 55 -2.54 9.13 0.00
N LEU A 56 -2.45 10.46 0.16
CA LEU A 56 -1.57 11.28 -0.67
C LEU A 56 -0.10 10.89 -0.49
N LYS A 57 0.36 10.71 0.76
CA LYS A 57 1.73 10.23 1.04
C LYS A 57 1.99 8.85 0.46
N LEU A 58 1.02 7.94 0.57
CA LEU A 58 1.11 6.61 -0.05
C LEU A 58 1.21 6.74 -1.57
N SER A 59 0.39 7.59 -2.19
CA SER A 59 0.41 7.84 -3.63
C SER A 59 1.77 8.36 -4.10
N GLU A 60 2.34 9.34 -3.39
CA GLU A 60 3.66 9.88 -3.68
C GLU A 60 4.75 8.80 -3.54
N MET A 61 4.68 7.98 -2.49
CA MET A 61 5.64 6.91 -2.22
C MET A 61 5.67 5.84 -3.31
N VAL A 62 4.50 5.44 -3.81
CA VAL A 62 4.39 4.35 -4.79
C VAL A 62 4.38 4.84 -6.23
N GLY A 63 4.48 6.16 -6.48
CA GLY A 63 4.32 6.74 -7.81
C GLY A 63 2.90 6.55 -8.37
N GLY A 64 1.90 6.51 -7.50
CA GLY A 64 0.48 6.53 -7.86
C GLY A 64 -0.01 7.94 -8.17
N ARG A 65 -1.21 8.04 -8.76
CA ARG A 65 -1.88 9.32 -9.00
C ARG A 65 -3.28 9.31 -8.39
N ILE A 66 -3.46 10.03 -7.28
CA ILE A 66 -4.80 10.34 -6.76
C ILE A 66 -5.32 11.58 -7.47
N VAL A 67 -6.41 11.43 -8.22
CA VAL A 67 -7.12 12.58 -8.80
C VAL A 67 -8.11 13.09 -7.77
N ILE A 68 -7.88 14.32 -7.31
CA ILE A 68 -8.75 14.97 -6.33
C ILE A 68 -9.90 15.68 -7.05
N SER A 69 -11.12 15.17 -6.93
CA SER A 69 -12.32 15.80 -7.47
C SER A 69 -13.57 15.51 -6.61
N PRO A 70 -14.43 16.49 -6.31
CA PRO A 70 -14.34 17.91 -6.66
C PRO A 70 -13.42 18.71 -5.72
N LEU A 71 -12.84 19.80 -6.24
CA LEU A 71 -12.07 20.77 -5.44
C LEU A 71 -13.03 21.68 -4.65
N VAL A 72 -13.28 21.35 -3.38
CA VAL A 72 -14.14 22.18 -2.50
C VAL A 72 -13.44 23.48 -2.07
N SER A 73 -14.20 24.59 -2.06
CA SER A 73 -13.75 25.96 -1.80
C SER A 73 -13.40 26.23 -0.33
N SER A 74 -14.19 25.72 0.62
CA SER A 74 -13.90 25.83 2.05
C SER A 74 -13.17 24.60 2.58
N ARG A 75 -12.11 24.86 3.36
CA ARG A 75 -11.16 23.85 3.85
C ARG A 75 -11.19 23.68 5.37
N VAL A 76 -12.03 24.43 6.06
CA VAL A 76 -12.17 24.42 7.52
C VAL A 76 -12.76 23.10 8.07
N PRO A 77 -13.71 22.42 7.40
CA PRO A 77 -14.22 21.13 7.89
C PRO A 77 -13.28 19.94 7.66
N LYS A 78 -12.13 20.13 7.00
CA LYS A 78 -11.27 19.04 6.47
C LYS A 78 -10.62 18.15 7.53
N GLY A 79 -10.77 18.51 8.80
CA GLY A 79 -10.04 17.88 9.89
C GLY A 79 -8.53 18.13 9.79
N ARG A 80 -7.80 17.73 10.81
CA ARG A 80 -6.33 17.75 10.76
C ARG A 80 -5.84 16.58 9.90
N ALA A 81 -4.79 16.78 9.12
CA ALA A 81 -4.12 15.71 8.36
C ALA A 81 -3.32 14.79 9.32
N LEU A 82 -4.04 14.01 10.13
CA LEU A 82 -3.48 13.15 11.17
C LEU A 82 -3.13 11.76 10.63
N GLY A 83 -2.57 11.72 9.42
CA GLY A 83 -2.29 10.49 8.70
C GLY A 83 -0.81 10.30 8.38
N THR A 84 -0.36 9.05 8.34
CA THR A 84 0.98 8.69 7.88
C THR A 84 0.95 7.50 6.94
N ALA A 85 1.93 7.45 6.04
CA ALA A 85 2.31 6.28 5.26
C ALA A 85 3.83 6.12 5.44
N LYS A 86 4.28 4.99 6.00
CA LYS A 86 5.70 4.76 6.32
C LYS A 86 6.14 3.39 5.80
N PRO A 87 7.16 3.34 4.94
CA PRO A 87 7.73 2.07 4.52
C PRO A 87 8.77 1.58 5.53
N THR A 88 8.82 0.28 5.74
CA THR A 88 9.87 -0.42 6.47
C THR A 88 10.41 -1.54 5.58
N TYR A 89 11.68 -1.46 5.22
CA TYR A 89 12.39 -2.45 4.42
C TYR A 89 13.55 -3.03 5.24
N GLY A 90 13.26 -4.13 5.93
CA GLY A 90 14.23 -4.90 6.69
C GLY A 90 14.71 -6.15 5.93
N PRO A 91 15.63 -6.92 6.52
CA PRO A 91 16.09 -8.18 5.94
C PRO A 91 14.96 -9.19 5.69
N ASN A 92 13.93 -9.16 6.55
CA ASN A 92 12.79 -10.08 6.54
C ASN A 92 11.44 -9.35 6.42
N ASP A 93 11.43 -8.01 6.50
CA ASP A 93 10.21 -7.22 6.65
C ASP A 93 10.06 -6.24 5.49
N PHE A 94 8.97 -6.35 4.73
CA PHE A 94 8.63 -5.44 3.63
C PHE A 94 7.22 -4.92 3.89
N ILE A 95 7.12 -3.81 4.60
CA ILE A 95 5.86 -3.29 5.14
C ILE A 95 5.67 -1.85 4.71
N ILE A 96 4.46 -1.49 4.32
CA ILE A 96 4.01 -0.09 4.25
C ILE A 96 2.91 0.08 5.28
N GLU A 97 3.20 0.79 6.36
CA GLU A 97 2.22 1.10 7.40
C GLU A 97 1.44 2.34 7.00
N ILE A 98 0.11 2.22 7.02
CA ILE A 98 -0.82 3.32 6.75
C ILE A 98 -1.63 3.53 8.03
N SER A 99 -1.47 4.69 8.66
CA SER A 99 -2.17 5.01 9.90
C SER A 99 -2.90 6.35 9.78
N THR A 100 -3.98 6.51 10.53
CA THR A 100 -4.77 7.74 10.59
C THR A 100 -5.43 7.89 11.93
N ALA A 101 -5.37 9.09 12.50
CA ALA A 101 -6.08 9.46 13.72
C ALA A 101 -7.20 10.48 13.43
N VAL A 102 -7.71 10.50 12.20
CA VAL A 102 -8.78 11.40 11.77
C VAL A 102 -10.10 10.93 12.38
N PRO A 103 -10.68 11.63 13.37
CA PRO A 103 -11.72 11.06 14.21
C PRO A 103 -12.98 10.66 13.44
N HIS A 104 -13.45 11.51 12.53
CA HIS A 104 -14.63 11.21 11.71
C HIS A 104 -14.41 10.04 10.74
N TYR A 105 -13.17 9.82 10.28
CA TYR A 105 -12.85 8.68 9.43
C TYR A 105 -12.83 7.38 10.25
N VAL A 106 -12.24 7.41 11.45
CA VAL A 106 -12.23 6.27 12.39
C VAL A 106 -13.65 5.89 12.79
N LEU A 107 -14.46 6.87 13.20
CA LEU A 107 -15.87 6.64 13.54
C LEU A 107 -16.61 5.98 12.38
N GLN A 108 -16.40 6.41 11.15
CA GLN A 108 -17.12 5.86 10.00
C GLN A 108 -16.60 4.51 9.49
N GLU A 109 -15.33 4.17 9.73
CA GLU A 109 -14.78 2.84 9.40
C GLU A 109 -15.16 1.78 10.45
N TYR A 110 -15.29 2.16 11.72
CA TYR A 110 -15.41 1.22 12.83
C TYR A 110 -16.74 1.29 13.59
N GLU A 111 -17.48 2.40 13.48
CA GLU A 111 -18.80 2.56 14.10
C GLU A 111 -19.87 2.70 13.01
N ASN A 112 -21.04 2.09 13.24
CA ASN A 112 -22.18 2.18 12.31
C ASN A 112 -22.94 3.51 12.48
N VAL A 113 -22.21 4.62 12.37
CA VAL A 113 -22.72 5.99 12.56
C VAL A 113 -23.23 6.55 11.24
N GLY A 114 -24.37 6.04 10.76
CA GLY A 114 -25.14 6.64 9.66
C GLY A 114 -24.32 6.93 8.40
N ILE A 115 -24.34 5.99 7.45
CA ILE A 115 -23.58 6.07 6.19
C ILE A 115 -23.92 7.37 5.44
N SER A 116 -22.98 8.32 5.42
CA SER A 116 -23.04 9.45 4.50
C SER A 116 -23.16 8.97 3.05
N LYS A 117 -24.20 9.40 2.32
CA LYS A 117 -24.40 9.06 0.90
C LYS A 117 -23.25 9.53 -0.02
N SER A 118 -22.45 10.49 0.44
CA SER A 118 -21.32 11.06 -0.31
C SER A 118 -19.99 10.34 -0.10
N ALA A 119 -19.95 9.29 0.75
CA ALA A 119 -18.76 8.54 1.10
C ALA A 119 -19.12 7.06 1.31
N PRO A 120 -18.80 6.14 0.38
CA PRO A 120 -18.93 4.72 0.67
C PRO A 120 -17.88 4.33 1.72
N TRP A 121 -18.30 4.11 2.96
CA TRP A 121 -17.47 3.65 4.07
C TRP A 121 -17.03 2.19 3.87
N LEU A 122 -16.19 1.64 4.76
CA LEU A 122 -15.51 0.33 4.64
C LEU A 122 -14.38 0.33 3.61
N SER A 123 -13.67 1.44 3.49
CA SER A 123 -12.52 1.58 2.61
C SER A 123 -11.39 0.63 3.00
N PHE A 124 -11.19 0.36 4.30
CA PHE A 124 -10.22 -0.65 4.73
C PHE A 124 -10.60 -2.06 4.32
N ALA A 125 -11.88 -2.44 4.41
CA ALA A 125 -12.33 -3.76 3.96
C ALA A 125 -12.12 -3.95 2.44
N ALA A 126 -12.44 -2.91 1.66
CA ALA A 126 -12.18 -2.92 0.23
C ALA A 126 -10.68 -3.01 -0.10
N GLY A 127 -9.85 -2.24 0.60
CA GLY A 127 -8.40 -2.30 0.50
C GLY A 127 -7.85 -3.68 0.86
N ALA A 128 -8.32 -4.28 1.96
CA ALA A 128 -7.91 -5.62 2.39
C ALA A 128 -8.27 -6.68 1.35
N SER A 129 -9.47 -6.64 0.78
CA SER A 129 -9.87 -7.54 -0.31
C SER A 129 -8.95 -7.38 -1.53
N ALA A 130 -8.66 -6.15 -1.94
CA ALA A 130 -7.78 -5.87 -3.08
C ALA A 130 -6.34 -6.34 -2.82
N TYR A 131 -5.83 -6.12 -1.61
CA TYR A 131 -4.53 -6.62 -1.14
C TYR A 131 -4.46 -8.15 -1.22
N HIS A 132 -5.44 -8.85 -0.65
CA HIS A 132 -5.45 -10.32 -0.65
C HIS A 132 -5.53 -10.91 -2.06
N GLN A 133 -6.25 -10.26 -2.97
CA GLN A 133 -6.29 -10.65 -4.38
C GLN A 133 -4.93 -10.45 -5.05
N ALA A 134 -4.29 -9.29 -4.84
CA ALA A 134 -2.99 -8.98 -5.45
C ALA A 134 -1.89 -9.93 -4.96
N VAL A 135 -1.79 -10.17 -3.64
CA VAL A 135 -0.78 -11.07 -3.05
C VAL A 135 -0.89 -12.50 -3.59
N ARG A 136 -2.10 -13.00 -3.85
CA ARG A 136 -2.30 -14.34 -4.43
C ARG A 136 -1.76 -14.47 -5.86
N THR A 137 -1.61 -13.35 -6.57
CA THR A 137 -1.12 -13.32 -7.95
C THR A 137 0.39 -13.03 -8.05
N THR A 138 0.99 -12.50 -6.99
CA THR A 138 2.42 -12.22 -6.91
C THR A 138 3.23 -13.52 -6.95
N ARG A 139 4.26 -13.55 -7.80
CA ARG A 139 5.20 -14.67 -7.91
C ARG A 139 6.58 -14.24 -7.41
N LEU A 140 7.29 -15.17 -6.79
CA LEU A 140 8.70 -14.98 -6.44
C LEU A 140 9.58 -15.07 -7.70
N PRO A 141 10.72 -14.35 -7.72
CA PRO A 141 11.65 -14.34 -8.86
C PRO A 141 12.42 -15.64 -9.03
#